data_AF-A0A3N6CD31-F1
#
_entry.id   AF-A0A3N6CD31-F1
#
_cell.length_a   1.000
_cell.length_b   1.000
_cell.length_c   1.000
_cell.angle_alpha   90.00
_cell.angle_beta   90.00
_cell.angle_gamma   90.00
#
_symmetry.space_group_name_H-M   'P 1'
#
loop_
_entity.id
_entity.type
_entity.pdbx_description
1 polymer ?
#
loop_
_entity_poly.entity_id
_entity_poly.type
_entity_poly.pdbx_seq_one_letter_code
_entity_poly.pdbx_strand_id
1 'polypeptide(L)'
;MTHHRGILNVHKAAGLRKFAETRDWLTIYYLPPYAPDPSPVEGIWSLLRRGWLSNVAFSTPEHLVQTVRRGLRHIQYRSHLIDDCLTETGLTSSTTSRVQPQ
;
A
#
# COMPACT_ATOMS: atom_id res chain seq x y z
N MET A 1 3.47 -19.19 16.76
CA MET A 1 2.41 -18.20 16.43
C MET A 1 2.53 -17.87 14.96
N THR A 2 1.66 -18.45 14.15
CA THR A 2 1.70 -18.36 12.68
C THR A 2 1.05 -17.05 12.26
N HIS A 3 1.85 -16.09 11.77
CA HIS A 3 1.35 -14.83 11.23
C HIS A 3 0.63 -15.12 9.89
N HIS A 4 -0.69 -15.15 9.90
CA HIS A 4 -1.50 -15.22 8.68
C HIS A 4 -1.62 -13.80 8.09
N ARG A 5 -0.65 -13.41 7.26
CA ARG A 5 -0.69 -12.16 6.50
C ARG A 5 -1.07 -12.46 5.05
N GLY A 6 -2.21 -11.91 4.61
CA GLY A 6 -2.41 -11.54 3.19
C GLY A 6 -2.99 -12.55 2.20
N ILE A 7 -3.95 -13.39 2.58
CA ILE A 7 -4.89 -14.03 1.61
C ILE A 7 -6.29 -14.08 2.21
N LEU A 8 -6.88 -12.92 2.48
CA LEU A 8 -8.31 -12.87 2.75
C LEU A 8 -9.03 -13.17 1.43
N ASN A 9 -9.78 -14.28 1.35
CA ASN A 9 -10.47 -14.75 0.13
C ASN A 9 -11.35 -13.67 -0.53
N VAL A 10 -11.70 -12.59 0.19
CA VAL A 10 -12.41 -11.42 -0.35
C VAL A 10 -11.67 -10.75 -1.51
N HIS A 11 -10.33 -10.80 -1.54
CA HIS A 11 -9.51 -10.25 -2.63
C HIS A 11 -9.53 -11.11 -3.91
N LYS A 12 -10.12 -12.32 -3.85
CA LYS A 12 -10.32 -13.23 -4.99
C LYS A 12 -11.79 -13.38 -5.39
N ALA A 13 -12.67 -12.54 -4.87
CA ALA A 13 -14.10 -12.62 -5.16
C ALA A 13 -14.37 -12.42 -6.66
N ALA A 14 -15.25 -13.25 -7.24
CA ALA A 14 -15.60 -13.19 -8.66
C ALA A 14 -16.12 -11.79 -9.10
N GLY A 15 -16.78 -11.07 -8.18
CA GLY A 15 -17.22 -9.69 -8.42
C GLY A 15 -16.07 -8.70 -8.66
N LEU A 16 -14.93 -8.88 -7.98
CA LEU A 16 -13.75 -8.02 -8.17
C LEU A 16 -13.10 -8.26 -9.54
N ARG A 17 -13.04 -9.53 -9.96
CA ARG A 17 -12.55 -9.91 -11.29
C ARG A 17 -13.43 -9.33 -12.41
N LYS A 18 -14.75 -9.48 -12.30
CA LYS A 18 -15.70 -8.90 -13.26
C LYS A 18 -15.61 -7.37 -13.32
N PHE A 19 -15.38 -6.71 -12.18
CA PHE A 19 -15.17 -5.26 -12.12
C PHE A 19 -13.88 -4.83 -12.83
N ALA A 20 -12.79 -5.58 -12.65
CA ALA A 20 -11.51 -5.30 -13.32
C ALA A 20 -11.58 -5.54 -14.83
N GLU A 21 -12.26 -6.59 -15.28
CA GLU A 21 -12.47 -6.88 -16.70
C GLU A 21 -13.22 -5.77 -17.46
N THR A 22 -13.96 -4.90 -16.76
CA THR A 22 -14.61 -3.71 -17.38
C THR A 22 -13.69 -2.49 -17.51
N ARG A 23 -12.41 -2.58 -17.12
CA ARG A 23 -11.47 -1.46 -17.06
C ARG A 23 -10.11 -1.85 -17.64
N ASP A 24 -9.84 -1.37 -18.85
CA ASP A 24 -8.58 -1.65 -19.56
C ASP A 24 -7.33 -1.08 -18.85
N TRP A 25 -7.51 -0.18 -17.89
CA TRP A 25 -6.43 0.44 -17.11
C TRP A 25 -6.10 -0.28 -15.80
N LEU A 26 -6.83 -1.33 -15.41
CA LEU A 26 -6.70 -1.98 -14.10
C LEU A 26 -6.18 -3.41 -14.21
N THR A 27 -4.91 -3.63 -13.87
CA THR A 27 -4.30 -4.97 -13.77
C THR A 27 -4.19 -5.40 -12.30
N ILE A 28 -4.73 -6.57 -11.95
CA ILE A 28 -4.66 -7.15 -10.60
C ILE A 28 -3.53 -8.18 -10.54
N TYR A 29 -2.58 -7.99 -9.62
CA TYR A 29 -1.53 -8.96 -9.32
C TYR A 29 -1.81 -9.66 -7.99
N TYR A 30 -1.76 -11.00 -7.97
CA TYR A 30 -1.87 -11.78 -6.74
C TYR A 30 -0.48 -12.07 -6.18
N LEU A 31 -0.19 -11.60 -4.97
CA LEU A 31 1.06 -11.93 -4.31
C LEU A 31 1.06 -13.39 -3.83
N PRO A 32 2.22 -14.09 -3.86
CA PRO A 32 2.36 -15.39 -3.25
C PRO A 32 2.09 -15.29 -1.73
N PRO A 33 1.53 -16.34 -1.11
CA PRO A 33 1.15 -16.34 0.31
C PRO A 33 2.34 -16.25 1.27
N TYR A 34 3.57 -16.28 0.76
CA TYR A 34 4.79 -16.10 1.52
C TYR A 34 5.74 -15.19 0.75
N ALA A 35 5.99 -14.00 1.30
CA ALA A 35 7.07 -13.11 0.91
C ALA A 35 7.87 -12.78 2.18
N PRO A 36 9.21 -12.98 2.19
CA PRO A 36 10.03 -12.56 3.33
C PRO A 36 10.07 -11.04 3.44
N ASP A 37 9.94 -10.33 2.31
CA ASP A 37 9.86 -8.87 2.26
C ASP A 37 8.43 -8.35 2.56
N PRO A 38 8.31 -7.24 3.31
CA PRO A 38 7.02 -6.67 3.65
C PRO A 38 6.33 -6.12 2.40
N SER A 39 5.02 -6.39 2.22
CA SER A 39 4.23 -5.73 1.16
C SER A 39 4.31 -4.19 1.27
N PRO A 40 4.12 -3.41 0.19
CA PRO A 40 4.26 -1.94 0.23
C PRO A 40 3.37 -1.27 1.28
N VAL A 41 2.18 -1.85 1.53
CA VAL A 41 1.25 -1.40 2.58
C VAL A 41 1.86 -1.53 3.97
N GLU A 42 2.63 -2.58 4.22
CA GLU A 42 3.36 -2.79 5.47
C GLU A 42 4.54 -1.80 5.62
N GLY A 43 5.17 -1.41 4.51
CA GLY A 43 6.16 -0.32 4.48
C GLY A 43 5.56 1.02 4.90
N ILE A 44 4.43 1.41 4.30
CA ILE A 44 3.66 2.61 4.67
C ILE A 44 3.25 2.55 6.15
N TRP A 45 2.82 1.38 6.62
CA TRP A 45 2.45 1.19 8.01
C TRP A 45 3.65 1.32 8.97
N SER A 46 4.82 0.84 8.58
CA SER A 46 6.08 1.02 9.31
C SER A 46 6.44 2.50 9.44
N LEU A 47 6.31 3.27 8.35
CA LEU A 47 6.53 4.73 8.35
C LEU A 47 5.56 5.46 9.30
N LEU A 48 4.27 5.11 9.24
CA LEU A 48 3.27 5.69 10.14
C LEU A 48 3.58 5.39 11.61
N ARG A 49 3.94 4.14 11.91
CA ARG A 49 4.20 3.68 13.28
C ARG A 49 5.46 4.32 13.87
N ARG A 50 6.51 4.47 13.07
CA ARG A 50 7.78 5.08 13.50
C ARG A 50 7.73 6.60 13.54
N GLY A 51 6.95 7.22 12.64
CA GLY A 51 6.85 8.67 12.51
C GLY A 51 5.72 9.29 13.34
N TRP A 52 4.48 9.09 12.91
CA TRP A 52 3.32 9.85 13.43
C TRP A 52 2.68 9.23 14.66
N LEU A 53 2.76 7.91 14.80
CA LEU A 53 2.18 7.20 15.93
C LEU A 53 3.20 6.96 17.04
N SER A 54 4.47 7.35 16.84
CA SER A 54 5.50 7.17 17.85
C SER A 54 5.30 8.18 18.98
N ASN A 55 5.37 7.70 20.22
CA ASN A 55 5.25 8.54 21.43
C ASN A 55 3.94 9.33 21.56
N VAL A 56 2.88 8.95 20.85
CA VAL A 56 1.55 9.58 20.97
C VAL A 56 0.65 8.70 21.83
N ALA A 57 0.19 9.25 22.96
CA ALA A 57 -0.87 8.65 23.75
C ALA A 57 -2.23 9.06 23.16
N PHE A 58 -2.97 8.09 22.60
CA PHE A 58 -4.29 8.33 22.05
C PHE A 58 -5.35 8.14 23.13
N SER A 59 -6.08 9.20 23.46
CA SER A 59 -7.19 9.16 24.42
C SER A 59 -8.54 8.84 23.77
N THR A 60 -8.66 8.99 22.45
CA THR A 60 -9.89 8.69 21.69
C THR A 60 -9.59 8.03 20.34
N PRO A 61 -10.52 7.21 19.81
CA PRO A 61 -10.42 6.67 18.45
C PRO A 61 -10.32 7.75 17.37
N GLU A 62 -11.01 8.88 17.56
CA GLU A 62 -11.01 9.99 16.61
C GLU A 62 -9.62 10.63 16.51
N HIS A 63 -8.93 10.77 17.65
CA HIS A 63 -7.57 11.29 17.69
C HIS A 63 -6.60 10.36 16.94
N LEU A 64 -6.75 9.04 17.08
CA LEU A 64 -5.99 8.06 16.31
C LEU A 64 -6.26 8.19 14.81
N VAL A 65 -7.53 8.20 14.41
CA VAL A 65 -7.94 8.32 13.00
C VAL A 65 -7.42 9.60 12.37
N GLN A 66 -7.49 10.72 13.09
CA GLN A 66 -7.00 12.00 12.61
C GLN A 66 -5.47 12.00 12.42
N THR A 67 -4.73 11.44 13.36
CA THR A 67 -3.27 11.34 13.28
C THR A 67 -2.83 10.42 12.15
N VAL A 68 -3.49 9.27 11.97
CA VAL A 68 -3.25 8.38 10.82
C VAL A 68 -3.53 9.11 9.50
N ARG A 69 -4.66 9.82 9.38
CA ARG A 69 -5.01 10.58 8.16
C ARG A 69 -3.99 11.68 7.85
N ARG A 70 -3.50 12.39 8.87
CA ARG A 70 -2.45 13.42 8.70
C ARG A 70 -1.14 12.78 8.23
N GLY A 71 -0.74 11.66 8.83
CA GLY A 71 0.46 10.93 8.41
C GLY A 71 0.37 10.43 6.98
N LEU A 72 -0.75 9.80 6.61
CA LEU A 72 -1.00 9.34 5.24
C LEU A 72 -0.97 10.49 4.23
N ARG A 73 -1.57 11.63 4.55
CA ARG A 73 -1.54 12.81 3.69
C ARG A 73 -0.11 13.33 3.49
N HIS A 74 0.71 13.31 4.54
CA HIS A 74 2.10 13.74 4.44
C HIS A 74 2.96 12.79 3.61
N ILE A 75 2.74 11.48 3.76
CA ILE A 75 3.37 10.46 2.90
C ILE A 75 2.93 10.65 1.44
N GLN A 76 1.64 10.93 1.20
CA GLN A 76 1.12 11.20 -0.15
C GLN A 76 1.81 12.39 -0.83
N TYR A 77 2.15 13.45 -0.08
CA TYR A 77 2.89 14.60 -0.62
C TYR A 77 4.40 14.34 -0.79
N ARG A 78 4.91 13.19 -0.33
CA ARG A 78 6.32 12.78 -0.43
C ARG A 78 6.41 11.47 -1.21
N SER A 79 6.18 11.55 -2.52
CA SER A 79 6.11 10.38 -3.41
C SER A 79 7.33 9.44 -3.28
N HIS A 80 8.53 9.97 -3.06
CA HIS A 80 9.73 9.16 -2.84
C HIS A 80 9.58 8.12 -1.71
N LEU A 81 8.85 8.44 -0.63
CA LEU A 81 8.61 7.47 0.46
C LEU A 81 7.71 6.30 0.01
N ILE A 82 6.81 6.56 -0.93
CA ILE A 82 5.96 5.53 -1.54
C ILE A 82 6.81 4.71 -2.51
N ASP A 83 7.64 5.36 -3.31
CA ASP A 83 8.55 4.73 -4.26
C ASP A 83 9.58 3.82 -3.56
N ASP A 84 10.10 4.25 -2.40
CA ASP A 84 11.00 3.45 -1.55
C ASP A 84 10.29 2.18 -1.03
N CYS A 85 9.05 2.31 -0.53
CA CYS A 85 8.24 1.16 -0.09
C CYS A 85 7.88 0.21 -1.23
N LEU A 86 7.74 0.72 -2.46
CA LEU A 86 7.51 -0.10 -3.65
C LEU A 86 8.80 -0.81 -4.08
N THR A 87 9.92 -0.09 -4.08
CA THR A 87 11.25 -0.60 -4.45
C THR A 87 11.72 -1.73 -3.52
N GLU A 88 11.44 -1.63 -2.21
CA GLU A 88 11.70 -2.70 -1.23
C GLU A 88 11.01 -4.02 -1.60
N THR A 89 9.91 -3.96 -2.35
CA THR A 89 9.15 -5.14 -2.82
C THR A 89 9.48 -5.58 -4.25
N GLY A 90 10.46 -4.94 -4.90
CA GLY A 90 10.79 -5.15 -6.30
C GLY A 90 9.73 -4.64 -7.29
N LEU A 91 8.70 -3.94 -6.79
CA LEU A 91 7.68 -3.29 -7.61
C LEU A 91 8.20 -1.88 -7.94
N THR A 92 8.57 -1.63 -9.20
CA THR A 92 8.95 -0.28 -9.61
C THR A 92 7.72 0.46 -10.13
N SER A 93 7.53 1.71 -9.71
CA SER A 93 6.59 2.61 -10.38
C SER A 93 7.14 2.88 -11.78
N SER A 94 6.70 2.11 -12.78
CA SER A 94 6.99 2.40 -14.17
C SER A 94 6.32 3.73 -14.48
N THR A 95 7.08 4.83 -14.38
CA THR A 95 6.69 6.09 -14.98
C THR A 95 6.69 5.83 -16.48
N THR A 96 5.54 5.47 -17.03
CA THR A 96 5.32 5.48 -18.48
C THR A 96 5.38 6.94 -18.92
N SER A 97 6.59 7.45 -19.12
CA SER A 97 6.82 8.61 -19.96
C SER A 97 6.47 8.17 -21.38
N ARG A 98 5.26 8.51 -21.83
CA ARG A 98 4.84 8.35 -23.22
C ARG A 98 5.61 9.38 -24.05
N VAL A 99 6.85 9.05 -24.41
CA VAL A 99 7.55 9.71 -25.53
C VAL A 99 7.35 8.81 -26.74
N GLN A 100 6.50 9.25 -27.67
CA GLN A 100 6.43 8.70 -29.03
C GLN A 100 7.64 9.20 -29.82
N PRO A 101 8.44 8.33 -30.46
CA PRO A 101 9.33 8.75 -31.54
C PRO A 101 8.53 8.90 -32.84
N GLN A 102 8.87 9.93 -33.64
CA GLN A 102 8.66 9.93 -35.08
C GLN A 102 9.77 9.14 -35.78
#